data_AF-A0A958C284-F1
#
_entry.id   AF-A0A958C284-F1
#
_cell.length_a   1.000
_cell.length_b   1.000
_cell.length_c   1.000
_cell.angle_alpha   90.00
_cell.angle_beta   90.00
_cell.angle_gamma   90.00
#
_symmetry.space_group_name_H-M   'P 1'
#
loop_
_entity.id
_entity.type
_entity.pdbx_description
1 polymer ?
#
loop_
_entity_poly.entity_id
_entity_poly.type
_entity_poly.pdbx_seq_one_letter_code
_entity_poly.pdbx_strand_id
1 'polypeptide(L)'
;MLLGELASHILIDPRKLTDYALAPEAPRGRHKALVFERVLGYTLDDWQHLLSQIEARAPAAEARPHNADRHGRRYTADLLITGANGRQAIVRTGWILRPEEDVLRLVTLWIEE
;
A
#
# COMPACT_ATOMS: atom_id res chain seq x y z
N MET A 1 3.66 -4.50 -17.38
CA MET A 1 3.77 -3.08 -16.99
C MET A 1 3.92 -3.04 -15.48
N LEU A 2 5.01 -2.48 -15.00
CA LEU A 2 5.35 -2.37 -13.58
C LEU A 2 4.89 -1.02 -13.03
N LEU A 3 4.65 -0.91 -11.72
CA LEU A 3 4.28 0.38 -11.11
C LEU A 3 5.36 1.45 -11.33
N GLY A 4 6.63 1.09 -11.25
CA GLY A 4 7.75 2.01 -11.48
C GLY A 4 7.87 2.53 -12.91
N GLU A 5 7.16 1.92 -13.86
CA GLU A 5 7.12 2.36 -15.26
C GLU A 5 5.96 3.35 -15.53
N LEU A 6 5.04 3.52 -14.58
CA LEU A 6 3.85 4.36 -14.77
C LEU A 6 4.11 5.86 -14.60
N ALA A 7 5.15 6.21 -13.84
CA ALA A 7 5.48 7.58 -13.47
C ALA A 7 6.96 7.67 -13.05
N SER A 8 7.57 8.85 -13.18
CA SER A 8 8.98 9.06 -12.76
C SER A 8 9.19 8.97 -11.26
N HIS A 9 8.13 9.20 -10.46
CA HIS A 9 8.21 9.15 -9.00
C HIS A 9 7.09 8.32 -8.38
N ILE A 10 7.43 7.56 -7.34
CA ILE A 10 6.49 6.89 -6.45
C ILE A 10 6.47 7.63 -5.12
N LEU A 11 5.29 8.03 -4.67
CA LEU A 11 5.10 8.68 -3.39
C LEU A 11 4.29 7.77 -2.45
N ILE A 12 4.93 7.42 -1.34
CA ILE A 12 4.31 6.69 -0.24
C ILE A 12 4.28 7.63 0.96
N ASP A 13 3.11 8.18 1.26
CA ASP A 13 2.93 8.99 2.46
C ASP A 13 2.83 8.05 3.68
N PRO A 14 3.73 8.16 4.68
CA PRO A 14 3.69 7.32 5.88
C PRO A 14 2.33 7.32 6.59
N ARG A 15 1.57 8.42 6.48
CA ARG A 15 0.22 8.54 7.05
C ARG A 15 -0.77 7.52 6.50
N LYS A 16 -0.50 6.94 5.33
CA LYS A 16 -1.31 5.81 4.81
C LYS A 16 -1.16 4.55 5.65
N LEU A 17 -0.03 4.38 6.33
CA LEU A 17 0.20 3.30 7.28
C LEU A 17 -0.26 3.74 8.67
N THR A 18 0.21 4.88 9.17
CA THR A 18 0.03 5.29 10.58
C THR A 18 -1.36 5.80 10.91
N ASP A 19 -2.04 6.46 9.98
CA ASP A 19 -3.34 7.11 10.24
C ASP A 19 -4.50 6.30 9.64
N TYR A 20 -4.19 5.21 8.94
CA TYR A 20 -5.16 4.43 8.20
C TYR A 20 -4.95 2.92 8.30
N ALA A 21 -3.97 2.33 7.62
CA ALA A 21 -3.89 0.87 7.50
C ALA A 21 -3.58 0.15 8.83
N LEU A 22 -2.76 0.77 9.68
CA LEU A 22 -2.34 0.25 10.98
C LEU A 22 -2.97 1.04 12.15
N ALA A 23 -3.96 1.89 11.87
CA ALA A 23 -4.60 2.75 12.87
C ALA A 23 -5.85 2.07 13.47
N PRO A 24 -5.79 1.42 14.65
CA PRO A 24 -6.94 0.74 15.24
C PRO A 24 -8.05 1.71 15.67
N GLU A 25 -7.69 2.95 16.02
CA GLU A 25 -8.64 3.98 16.46
C GLU A 25 -9.30 4.74 15.29
N ALA A 26 -8.80 4.57 14.06
CA ALA A 26 -9.34 5.27 12.90
C ALA A 26 -10.67 4.61 12.44
N PRO A 27 -11.79 5.36 12.30
CA PRO A 27 -13.09 4.79 11.91
C PRO A 27 -13.07 3.98 10.62
N ARG A 28 -12.23 4.36 9.66
CA ARG A 28 -12.07 3.67 8.36
C ARG A 28 -10.85 2.73 8.31
N GLY A 29 -9.97 2.79 9.31
CA GLY A 29 -8.72 2.04 9.39
C GLY A 29 -8.79 0.81 10.30
N ARG A 30 -9.65 0.83 11.31
CA ARG A 30 -9.76 -0.18 12.38
C ARG A 30 -9.81 -1.62 11.88
N HIS A 31 -10.65 -1.91 10.88
CA HIS A 31 -10.75 -3.26 10.32
C HIS A 31 -9.45 -3.72 9.65
N LYS A 32 -8.73 -2.81 8.98
CA LYS A 32 -7.44 -3.14 8.36
C LYS A 32 -6.38 -3.39 9.42
N ALA A 33 -6.31 -2.52 10.44
CA ALA A 33 -5.34 -2.63 11.52
C ALA A 33 -5.43 -4.01 12.21
N LEU A 34 -6.66 -4.44 12.54
CA LEU A 34 -6.91 -5.76 13.14
C LEU A 34 -6.41 -6.91 12.24
N VAL A 35 -6.63 -6.82 10.93
CA VAL A 35 -6.19 -7.87 10.00
C VAL A 35 -4.68 -7.86 9.82
N PHE A 36 -4.05 -6.69 9.73
CA PHE A 36 -2.58 -6.56 9.67
C PHE A 36 -1.91 -7.13 10.92
N GLU A 37 -2.41 -6.79 12.09
CA GLU A 37 -1.93 -7.32 13.37
C GLU A 37 -2.10 -8.84 13.42
N ARG A 38 -3.29 -9.35 13.08
CA ARG A 38 -3.57 -10.79 13.11
C ARG A 38 -2.73 -11.61 12.12
N VAL A 39 -2.54 -11.12 10.91
CA VAL A 39 -1.91 -11.88 9.83
C VAL A 39 -0.39 -11.72 9.84
N LEU A 40 0.09 -10.48 9.93
CA LEU A 40 1.51 -10.13 9.81
C LEU A 40 2.12 -9.60 11.11
N GLY A 41 1.33 -9.39 12.17
CA GLY A 41 1.85 -8.85 13.43
C GLY A 41 2.19 -7.36 13.36
N TYR A 42 1.79 -6.65 12.31
CA TYR A 42 2.07 -5.22 12.20
C TYR A 42 1.11 -4.38 13.04
N THR A 43 1.68 -3.51 13.87
CA THR A 43 0.99 -2.44 14.59
C THR A 43 1.62 -1.08 14.24
N LEU A 44 1.19 -0.02 14.91
CA LEU A 44 1.85 1.29 14.84
C LEU A 44 3.29 1.31 15.37
N ASP A 45 3.77 0.27 16.04
CA ASP A 45 5.16 0.25 16.53
C ASP A 45 6.14 -0.20 15.43
N ASP A 46 5.67 -0.97 14.46
CA ASP A 46 6.47 -1.61 13.41
C ASP A 46 6.19 -1.08 12.00
N TRP A 47 5.51 0.08 11.89
CA TRP A 47 5.05 0.60 10.60
C TRP A 47 6.20 0.91 9.63
N GLN A 48 7.37 1.31 10.14
CA GLN A 48 8.53 1.60 9.30
C GLN A 48 9.02 0.35 8.56
N HIS A 49 8.93 -0.83 9.17
CA HIS A 49 9.35 -2.08 8.52
C HIS A 49 8.37 -2.50 7.42
N LEU A 50 7.07 -2.22 7.58
CA LEU A 50 6.12 -2.37 6.49
C LEU A 50 6.40 -1.36 5.37
N LEU A 51 6.65 -0.09 5.71
CA LEU A 51 6.96 0.96 4.73
C LEU A 51 8.17 0.57 3.87
N SER A 52 9.28 0.18 4.49
CA SER A 52 10.52 -0.13 3.78
C SER A 52 10.34 -1.29 2.80
N GLN A 53 9.53 -2.29 3.16
CA GLN A 53 9.22 -3.39 2.25
C GLN A 53 8.34 -2.95 1.07
N ILE A 54 7.39 -2.04 1.28
CA ILE A 54 6.58 -1.49 0.19
C ILE A 54 7.45 -0.64 -0.74
N GLU A 55 8.29 0.23 -0.21
CA GLU A 55 9.22 1.08 -0.99
C GLU A 55 10.16 0.23 -1.85
N ALA A 56 10.72 -0.85 -1.30
CA ALA A 56 11.64 -1.72 -2.01
C ALA A 56 10.96 -2.56 -3.11
N ARG A 57 9.69 -2.95 -2.91
CA ARG A 57 9.00 -3.92 -3.78
C ARG A 57 8.06 -3.28 -4.79
N ALA A 58 7.42 -2.17 -4.45
CA ALA A 58 6.41 -1.53 -5.28
C ALA A 58 6.90 -1.18 -6.70
N PRO A 59 8.10 -0.58 -6.92
CA PRO A 59 8.54 -0.21 -8.26
C PRO A 59 8.59 -1.39 -9.24
N ALA A 60 8.92 -2.59 -8.75
CA ALA A 60 9.04 -3.82 -9.54
C ALA A 60 7.77 -4.67 -9.56
N ALA A 61 6.68 -4.21 -8.93
CA ALA A 61 5.44 -4.96 -8.86
C ALA A 61 4.58 -4.75 -10.11
N GLU A 62 3.90 -5.81 -10.54
CA GLU A 62 3.00 -5.75 -11.68
C GLU A 62 1.79 -4.85 -11.39
N ALA A 63 1.59 -3.85 -12.26
CA ALA A 63 0.49 -2.91 -12.15
C ALA A 63 -0.78 -3.48 -12.79
N ARG A 64 -1.83 -3.67 -11.99
CA ARG A 64 -3.17 -4.02 -12.45
C ARG A 64 -4.01 -2.75 -12.60
N PRO A 65 -4.37 -2.33 -13.82
CA PRO A 65 -5.15 -1.13 -14.04
C PRO A 65 -6.60 -1.28 -13.57
N HIS A 66 -7.16 -0.18 -13.07
CA HIS A 66 -8.56 -0.02 -12.69
C HIS A 66 -9.18 1.17 -13.42
N ASN A 67 -10.43 1.48 -13.08
CA ASN A 67 -11.16 2.61 -13.66
C ASN A 67 -10.38 3.93 -13.57
N ALA A 68 -10.43 4.68 -14.67
CA ALA A 68 -9.98 6.06 -14.76
C ALA A 68 -11.19 7.00 -14.67
N ASP A 69 -11.04 8.09 -13.92
CA ASP A 69 -12.04 9.16 -13.86
C ASP A 69 -11.34 10.53 -13.84
N ARG A 70 -12.09 11.62 -13.62
CA ARG A 70 -11.55 12.99 -13.52
C ARG A 70 -10.43 13.16 -12.46
N HIS A 71 -10.32 12.26 -11.50
CA HIS A 71 -9.31 12.27 -10.45
C HIS A 71 -8.04 11.50 -10.84
N GLY A 72 -8.06 10.73 -11.95
CA GLY A 72 -6.89 10.04 -12.48
C GLY A 72 -7.12 8.55 -12.76
N ARG A 73 -6.04 7.88 -13.13
CA ARG A 73 -5.98 6.43 -13.38
C ARG A 73 -5.61 5.71 -12.10
N ARG A 74 -6.32 4.63 -11.77
CA ARG A 74 -6.05 3.82 -10.57
C ARG A 74 -5.39 2.50 -10.94
N TYR A 75 -4.54 2.02 -10.05
CA TYR A 75 -3.82 0.77 -10.20
C TYR A 75 -3.79 0.01 -8.87
N THR A 76 -3.66 -1.31 -8.92
CA THR A 76 -3.29 -2.11 -7.75
C THR A 76 -2.07 -2.96 -8.05
N ALA A 77 -1.29 -3.28 -7.02
CA ALA A 77 -0.23 -4.28 -7.10
C ALA A 77 -0.20 -5.12 -5.83
N ASP A 78 0.15 -6.40 -6.00
CA ASP A 78 0.25 -7.39 -4.93
C ASP A 78 1.72 -7.51 -4.50
N LEU A 79 2.00 -7.31 -3.21
CA LEU A 79 3.34 -7.38 -2.66
C LEU A 79 3.42 -8.52 -1.64
N LEU A 80 4.37 -9.43 -1.80
CA LEU A 80 4.66 -10.41 -0.75
C LEU A 80 5.44 -9.73 0.37
N ILE A 81 4.83 -9.62 1.55
CA ILE A 81 5.40 -8.93 2.71
C ILE A 81 5.66 -9.92 3.83
N THR A 82 6.83 -9.83 4.46
CA THR A 82 7.14 -10.54 5.70
C THR A 82 6.69 -9.70 6.89
N GLY A 83 5.91 -10.29 7.79
CA GLY A 83 5.39 -9.67 9.00
C GLY A 83 6.40 -9.59 10.13
N ALA A 84 6.13 -8.74 11.12
CA ALA A 84 6.87 -8.70 12.39
C ALA A 84 6.78 -10.04 13.15
N ASN A 85 5.71 -10.80 12.92
CA ASN A 85 5.55 -12.17 13.43
C ASN A 85 6.26 -13.25 12.60
N GLY A 86 7.06 -12.88 11.58
CA GLY A 86 7.79 -13.81 10.71
C GLY A 86 6.95 -14.51 9.63
N ARG A 87 5.63 -14.31 9.60
CA ARG A 87 4.75 -14.86 8.56
C ARG A 87 4.84 -14.04 7.28
N GLN A 88 4.43 -14.62 6.17
CA GLN A 88 4.29 -13.90 4.90
C GLN A 88 2.84 -13.85 4.46
N ALA A 89 2.44 -12.74 3.85
CA ALA A 89 1.12 -12.58 3.24
C ALA A 89 1.22 -11.61 2.06
N ILE A 90 0.21 -11.68 1.18
CA ILE A 90 0.05 -10.72 0.10
C ILE A 90 -0.60 -9.44 0.65
N VAL A 91 0.11 -8.34 0.52
CA VAL A 91 -0.42 -7.00 0.76
C VAL A 91 -0.77 -6.38 -0.58
N ARG A 92 -2.06 -6.20 -0.85
CA ARG A 92 -2.51 -5.45 -2.02
C ARG A 92 -2.41 -3.96 -1.74
N THR A 93 -1.73 -3.26 -2.64
CA THR A 93 -1.52 -1.81 -2.59
C THR A 93 -2.32 -1.14 -3.71
N GLY A 94 -3.03 -0.07 -3.39
CA GLY A 94 -3.80 0.74 -4.33
C GLY A 94 -3.11 2.06 -4.61
N TRP A 95 -3.06 2.44 -5.87
CA TRP A 95 -2.32 3.59 -6.38
C TRP A 95 -3.17 4.48 -7.26
N ILE A 96 -2.84 5.77 -7.32
CA ILE A 96 -3.45 6.72 -8.27
C ILE A 96 -2.36 7.52 -8.99
N LEU A 97 -2.53 7.65 -10.31
CA LEU A 97 -1.81 8.59 -11.16
C LEU A 97 -2.81 9.66 -11.60
N ARG A 98 -2.67 10.87 -11.04
CA ARG A 98 -3.57 11.99 -11.30
C ARG A 98 -3.34 12.58 -12.70
N PRO A 99 -4.33 13.28 -13.28
CA PRO A 99 -4.14 13.97 -14.56
C PRO A 99 -2.98 14.96 -14.47
N GLU A 100 -2.16 15.01 -15.51
CA GLU A 100 -1.02 15.94 -15.63
C GLU A 100 0.07 15.81 -14.54
N GLU A 101 -0.01 14.79 -13.66
CA GLU A 101 1.04 14.46 -12.71
C GLU A 101 1.90 13.30 -13.24
N ASP A 102 3.20 13.35 -12.91
CA ASP A 102 4.16 12.26 -13.14
C ASP A 102 4.58 11.62 -11.80
N VAL A 103 3.59 11.47 -10.90
CA VAL A 103 3.76 10.92 -9.55
C VAL A 103 2.68 9.88 -9.28
N LEU A 104 3.10 8.64 -9.03
CA LEU A 104 2.22 7.56 -8.61
C LEU A 104 2.10 7.54 -7.07
N ARG A 105 0.89 7.72 -6.55
CA ARG A 105 0.66 7.91 -5.10
C ARG A 105 -0.04 6.71 -4.48
N LEU A 106 0.48 6.22 -3.35
CA LEU A 106 -0.22 5.21 -2.57
C LEU A 106 -1.49 5.81 -1.97
N VAL A 107 -2.64 5.18 -2.23
CA VAL A 107 -3.94 5.64 -1.69
C VAL A 107 -4.47 4.75 -0.57
N THR A 108 -4.20 3.45 -0.63
CA THR A 108 -4.63 2.44 0.36
C THR A 108 -3.79 1.18 0.24
N LEU A 109 -3.82 0.35 1.28
CA LEU A 109 -3.22 -0.98 1.32
C LEU A 109 -4.03 -1.89 2.25
N TRP A 110 -4.06 -3.19 2.00
CA TRP A 110 -4.76 -4.18 2.81
C TRP A 110 -4.16 -5.58 2.61
N ILE A 111 -4.42 -6.49 3.55
CA ILE A 111 -4.13 -7.92 3.36
C ILE A 111 -5.12 -8.48 2.35
N GLU A 112 -4.61 -9.07 1.27
CA GLU A 112 -5.42 -9.87 0.36
C GLU A 112 -5.64 -11.26 0.98
N GLU A 113 -6.90 -11.64 1.19
CA GLU A 113 -7.33 -12.97 1.68
C GLU A 113 -7.60 -13.94 0.53
#